data_AF-A0A0Q5W867-F1
#
_entry.id   AF-A0A0Q5W867-F1
#
_cell.length_a   1.000
_cell.length_b   1.000
_cell.length_c   1.000
_cell.angle_alpha   90.00
_cell.angle_beta   90.00
_cell.angle_gamma   90.00
#
_symmetry.space_group_name_H-M   'P 1'
#
loop_
_entity.id
_entity.type
_entity.pdbx_description
1 polymer ?
#
loop_
_entity_poly.entity_id
_entity_poly.type
_entity_poly.pdbx_seq_one_letter_code
_entity_poly.pdbx_strand_id
1 'polypeptide(L)'
;MEQSNEVGRPTRAQVRARWRDLAAGRCARWEAATWAECQLDDGLADEELVIQGLLFLQSIDLVPGDSDGPVHSGDPKAPFFVATADIDPALGAWETELRRYDADPDAWMRGYFRRMLSGYAATHGVEAARTFGGKLVASGDLAAEDVTAALDGQPTG
;
A
#
# COMPACT_ATOMS: atom_id res chain seq x y z
N MET A 1 24.91 15.99 -20.57
CA MET A 1 24.02 14.98 -21.16
C MET A 1 22.92 14.75 -20.15
N GLU A 2 21.92 15.62 -20.14
CA GLU A 2 20.76 15.49 -19.27
C GLU A 2 19.96 14.29 -19.76
N GLN A 3 20.00 13.19 -19.02
CA GLN A 3 18.99 12.15 -19.18
C GLN A 3 17.70 12.75 -18.65
N SER A 4 16.85 13.19 -19.56
CA SER A 4 15.44 13.40 -19.29
C SER A 4 14.89 12.08 -18.74
N ASN A 5 14.82 11.96 -17.41
CA ASN A 5 14.03 10.93 -16.77
C ASN A 5 12.58 11.24 -17.13
N GLU A 6 12.07 10.62 -18.19
CA GLU A 6 10.63 10.37 -18.25
C GLU A 6 10.30 9.63 -16.96
N VAL A 7 9.62 10.31 -16.03
CA VAL A 7 9.03 9.65 -14.87
C VAL A 7 7.84 8.87 -15.41
N GLY A 8 8.14 7.72 -16.02
CA GLY A 8 7.15 6.77 -16.46
C GLY A 8 6.45 6.16 -15.24
N ARG A 9 5.20 5.74 -15.43
CA ARG A 9 4.40 5.06 -14.40
C ARG A 9 5.24 3.97 -13.70
N PRO A 10 5.27 3.94 -12.35
CA PRO A 10 6.03 2.94 -11.62
C PRO A 10 5.49 1.53 -11.90
N THR A 11 6.39 0.61 -12.21
CA THR A 11 6.07 -0.80 -12.46
C THR A 11 6.33 -1.64 -11.22
N ARG A 12 5.65 -2.79 -11.12
CA ARG A 12 5.94 -3.82 -10.09
C ARG A 12 7.44 -4.19 -10.05
N ALA A 13 8.09 -4.25 -11.21
CA ALA A 13 9.52 -4.60 -11.30
C ALA A 13 10.42 -3.52 -10.66
N GLN A 14 10.12 -2.23 -10.90
CA GLN A 14 10.85 -1.13 -10.27
C GLN A 14 10.63 -1.09 -8.77
N VAL A 15 9.39 -1.23 -8.30
CA VAL A 15 9.06 -1.31 -6.87
C VAL A 15 9.80 -2.49 -6.23
N ARG A 16 9.74 -3.68 -6.84
CA ARG A 16 10.44 -4.88 -6.36
C ARG A 16 11.96 -4.68 -6.29
N ALA A 17 12.55 -4.05 -7.31
CA ALA A 17 13.98 -3.75 -7.32
C ALA A 17 14.35 -2.84 -6.14
N ARG A 18 13.58 -1.78 -5.91
CA ARG A 18 13.82 -0.85 -4.80
C ARG A 18 13.73 -1.51 -3.43
N TRP A 19 12.71 -2.35 -3.23
CA TRP A 19 12.60 -3.18 -2.03
C TRP A 19 13.82 -4.09 -1.83
N ARG A 20 14.29 -4.75 -2.88
CA ARG A 20 15.45 -5.66 -2.80
C ARG A 20 16.76 -4.92 -2.55
N ASP A 21 16.90 -3.69 -3.02
CA ASP A 21 18.04 -2.85 -2.70
C ASP A 21 18.02 -2.43 -1.24
N LEU A 22 16.86 -2.03 -0.73
CA LEU A 22 16.68 -1.68 0.68
C LEU A 22 16.96 -2.86 1.62
N ALA A 23 16.33 -4.01 1.36
CA ALA A 23 16.53 -5.25 2.11
C ALA A 23 18.00 -5.69 2.17
N ALA A 24 18.71 -5.55 1.05
CA ALA A 24 20.13 -5.91 0.97
C ALA A 24 21.09 -4.82 1.47
N GLY A 25 20.58 -3.70 2.00
CA GLY A 25 21.39 -2.56 2.44
C GLY A 25 22.13 -1.84 1.32
N ARG A 26 21.69 -1.99 0.06
CA ARG A 26 22.26 -1.31 -1.12
C ARG A 26 21.70 0.11 -1.32
N CYS A 27 20.59 0.45 -0.69
CA CYS A 27 20.10 1.82 -0.60
C CYS A 27 19.67 2.16 0.84
N ALA A 28 19.78 3.45 1.19
CA ALA A 28 19.33 3.94 2.48
C ALA A 28 17.79 4.02 2.56
N ARG A 29 17.24 4.02 3.77
CA ARG A 29 15.80 4.20 4.03
C ARG A 29 15.26 5.49 3.41
N TRP A 30 15.91 6.61 3.70
CA TRP A 30 15.51 7.92 3.16
C TRP A 30 15.49 7.92 1.63
N GLU A 31 16.48 7.31 0.97
CA GLU A 31 16.52 7.25 -0.50
C GLU A 31 15.34 6.44 -1.06
N ALA A 32 15.01 5.32 -0.41
CA ALA A 32 13.87 4.50 -0.80
C ALA A 32 12.54 5.24 -0.57
N ALA A 33 12.42 5.92 0.56
CA ALA A 33 11.24 6.70 0.93
C ALA A 33 11.01 7.88 -0.01
N THR A 34 12.02 8.73 -0.24
CA THR A 34 11.93 9.86 -1.17
C THR A 34 11.61 9.40 -2.58
N TRP A 35 12.22 8.31 -3.06
CA TRP A 35 11.87 7.77 -4.37
C TRP A 35 10.39 7.38 -4.43
N ALA A 36 9.88 6.68 -3.41
CA ALA A 36 8.49 6.24 -3.39
C ALA A 36 7.50 7.41 -3.27
N GLU A 37 7.82 8.43 -2.47
CA GLU A 37 7.05 9.67 -2.35
C GLU A 37 6.92 10.37 -3.71
N CYS A 38 8.01 10.55 -4.45
CA CYS A 38 7.94 11.12 -5.80
C CYS A 38 7.01 10.31 -6.74
N GLN A 39 7.03 8.98 -6.66
CA GLN A 39 6.14 8.15 -7.48
C GLN A 39 4.66 8.29 -7.09
N LEU A 40 4.37 8.52 -5.81
CA LEU A 40 3.02 8.70 -5.28
C LEU A 40 2.47 10.08 -5.60
N ASP A 41 3.29 11.13 -5.44
CA ASP A 41 2.91 12.53 -5.70
C ASP A 41 2.57 12.79 -7.17
N ASP A 42 3.26 12.11 -8.09
CA ASP A 42 2.96 12.21 -9.53
C ASP A 42 1.61 11.56 -9.89
N GLY A 43 0.99 10.80 -8.97
CA GLY A 43 -0.32 10.18 -9.17
C GLY A 43 -0.35 9.14 -10.30
N LEU A 44 0.82 8.66 -10.73
CA LEU A 44 0.95 7.80 -11.90
C LEU A 44 0.66 6.33 -11.60
N ALA A 45 0.75 5.90 -10.35
CA ALA A 45 0.46 4.54 -9.93
C ALA A 45 -1.07 4.31 -9.93
N ASP A 46 -1.52 3.37 -10.76
CA ASP A 46 -2.94 2.98 -10.88
C ASP A 46 -3.22 1.58 -10.33
N GLU A 47 -2.20 0.75 -10.24
CA GLU A 47 -2.33 -0.59 -9.70
C GLU A 47 -2.15 -0.60 -8.18
N GLU A 48 -3.16 -1.11 -7.47
CA GLU A 48 -3.18 -1.19 -6.01
C GLU A 48 -1.92 -1.84 -5.41
N LEU A 49 -1.39 -2.91 -6.00
CA LEU A 49 -0.17 -3.57 -5.48
C LEU A 49 1.09 -2.73 -5.66
N VAL A 50 1.15 -1.90 -6.71
CA VAL A 50 2.21 -0.90 -6.88
C VAL A 50 2.05 0.18 -5.79
N ILE A 51 0.84 0.69 -5.60
CA ILE A 51 0.53 1.70 -4.58
C ILE A 51 0.89 1.20 -3.17
N GLN A 52 0.48 -0.01 -2.78
CA GLN A 52 0.83 -0.60 -1.49
C GLN A 52 2.34 -0.77 -1.31
N GLY A 53 3.03 -1.23 -2.36
CA GLY A 53 4.48 -1.36 -2.33
C GLY A 53 5.20 -0.02 -2.16
N LEU A 54 4.68 1.04 -2.79
CA LEU A 54 5.20 2.40 -2.66
C LEU A 54 4.90 3.00 -1.29
N LEU A 55 3.68 2.87 -0.78
CA LEU A 55 3.29 3.39 0.54
C LEU A 55 4.15 2.79 1.66
N PHE A 56 4.47 1.49 1.58
CA PHE A 56 5.39 0.89 2.54
C PHE A 56 6.79 1.49 2.43
N LEU A 57 7.35 1.60 1.22
CA LEU A 57 8.67 2.19 1.01
C LEU A 57 8.73 3.64 1.48
N GLN A 58 7.70 4.43 1.22
CA GLN A 58 7.56 5.79 1.75
C GLN A 58 7.61 5.77 3.29
N SER A 59 6.85 4.88 3.93
CA SER A 59 6.80 4.82 5.40
C SER A 59 8.09 4.37 6.10
N ILE A 60 9.05 3.78 5.38
CA ILE A 60 10.21 3.10 5.99
C ILE A 60 11.16 4.05 6.74
N ASP A 61 11.15 5.33 6.38
CA ASP A 61 12.00 6.37 6.98
C ASP A 61 11.25 7.21 8.03
N LEU A 62 10.00 6.86 8.35
CA LEU A 62 9.20 7.61 9.30
C LEU A 62 9.60 7.30 10.75
N VAL A 63 9.69 8.38 11.53
CA VAL A 63 9.96 8.38 12.98
C VAL A 63 8.88 9.20 13.71
N PRO A 64 8.72 9.03 15.04
CA PRO A 64 7.86 9.92 15.81
C PRO A 64 8.28 11.39 15.65
N GLY A 65 7.36 12.26 15.24
CA GLY A 65 7.57 13.71 15.27
C GLY A 65 7.15 14.32 16.60
N ASP A 66 7.63 15.53 16.88
CA ASP A 66 7.46 16.19 18.18
C ASP A 66 6.02 16.69 18.44
N SER A 67 5.23 16.95 17.39
CA SER A 67 3.88 17.50 17.54
C SER A 67 2.91 17.23 16.38
N ASP A 68 3.40 17.10 15.14
CA ASP A 68 2.55 17.08 13.93
C ASP A 68 2.55 15.72 13.21
N GLY A 69 2.68 14.64 13.97
CA GLY A 69 2.67 13.26 13.45
C GLY A 69 4.04 12.77 12.98
N PRO A 70 4.08 11.61 12.28
CA PRO A 70 5.31 11.02 11.76
C PRO A 70 6.08 11.95 10.81
N VAL A 71 7.41 11.95 10.89
CA VAL A 71 8.29 12.71 9.98
C VAL A 71 9.39 11.83 9.40
N HIS A 72 9.90 12.19 8.22
CA HIS A 72 11.09 11.57 7.64
C HIS A 72 12.35 12.04 8.38
N SER A 73 13.23 11.11 8.73
CA SER A 73 14.40 11.43 9.56
C SER A 73 15.67 11.68 8.76
N GLY A 74 15.93 10.89 7.72
CA GLY A 74 17.24 10.88 7.06
C GLY A 74 18.41 10.32 7.90
N ASP A 75 18.27 10.18 9.22
CA ASP A 75 19.30 9.60 10.10
C ASP A 75 19.23 8.06 10.09
N PRO A 76 20.27 7.34 9.64
CA PRO A 76 20.28 5.89 9.55
C PRO A 76 20.12 5.18 10.91
N LYS A 77 20.25 5.89 12.04
CA LYS A 77 20.15 5.33 13.40
C LYS A 77 18.88 5.75 14.14
N ALA A 78 17.97 6.47 13.48
CA ALA A 78 16.76 6.94 14.11
C ALA A 78 15.86 5.77 14.59
N PRO A 79 15.01 6.00 15.61
CA PRO A 79 14.05 5.00 16.08
C PRO A 79 12.84 4.93 15.13
N PHE A 80 13.04 4.34 13.95
CA PHE A 80 12.00 4.19 12.93
C PHE A 80 10.80 3.40 13.41
N PHE A 81 9.61 3.74 12.90
CA PHE A 81 8.39 2.95 13.13
C PHE A 81 8.50 1.54 12.55
N VAL A 82 9.16 1.39 11.40
CA VAL A 82 9.41 0.09 10.77
C VAL A 82 10.80 -0.40 11.15
N ALA A 83 10.87 -1.47 11.95
CA ALA A 83 12.14 -2.05 12.33
C ALA A 83 12.83 -2.68 11.10
N THR A 84 14.18 -2.70 11.11
CA THR A 84 14.94 -3.27 9.98
C THR A 84 14.61 -4.76 9.77
N ALA A 85 14.32 -5.47 10.86
CA ALA A 85 13.94 -6.89 10.82
C ALA A 85 12.59 -7.15 10.12
N ASP A 86 11.74 -6.13 9.96
CA ASP A 86 10.42 -6.26 9.35
C ASP A 86 10.42 -6.04 7.83
N ILE A 87 11.52 -5.54 7.27
CA ILE A 87 11.64 -5.23 5.83
C ILE A 87 11.56 -6.50 4.98
N ASP A 88 12.37 -7.52 5.29
CA ASP A 88 12.36 -8.78 4.54
C ASP A 88 11.02 -9.52 4.63
N PRO A 89 10.40 -9.68 5.83
CA PRO A 89 9.05 -10.22 5.93
C PRO A 89 8.01 -9.46 5.11
N ALA A 90 8.03 -8.13 5.13
CA ALA A 90 7.08 -7.31 4.39
C ALA A 90 7.28 -7.45 2.87
N LEU A 91 8.53 -7.58 2.39
CA LEU A 91 8.82 -7.88 0.98
C LEU A 91 8.23 -9.23 0.58
N GLY A 92 8.46 -10.26 1.41
CA GLY A 92 7.93 -11.60 1.15
C GLY A 92 6.41 -11.66 1.13
N ALA A 93 5.75 -10.89 2.00
CA ALA A 93 4.30 -10.75 1.99
C ALA A 93 3.81 -10.07 0.70
N TRP A 94 4.43 -8.96 0.31
CA TRP A 94 4.09 -8.25 -0.93
C TRP A 94 4.32 -9.12 -2.18
N GLU A 95 5.44 -9.84 -2.28
CA GLU A 95 5.68 -10.78 -3.38
C GLU A 95 4.66 -11.94 -3.41
N THR A 96 4.13 -12.33 -2.25
CA THR A 96 3.06 -13.34 -2.17
C THR A 96 1.73 -12.79 -2.68
N GLU A 97 1.38 -11.56 -2.34
CA GLU A 97 0.20 -10.88 -2.88
C GLU A 97 0.32 -10.69 -4.40
N LEU A 98 1.50 -10.32 -4.91
CA LEU A 98 1.75 -10.27 -6.36
C LEU A 98 1.49 -11.62 -7.04
N ARG A 99 1.97 -12.74 -6.47
CA ARG A 99 1.70 -14.07 -7.03
C ARG A 99 0.21 -14.42 -7.02
N ARG A 100 -0.53 -14.02 -5.99
CA ARG A 100 -1.98 -14.23 -5.90
C ARG A 100 -2.71 -13.42 -6.97
N TYR A 101 -2.33 -12.16 -7.14
CA TYR A 101 -2.86 -11.29 -8.18
C TYR A 101 -2.54 -11.82 -9.57
N ASP A 102 -1.30 -12.23 -9.85
CA ASP A 102 -0.91 -12.79 -11.15
C ASP A 102 -1.66 -14.07 -11.50
N ALA A 103 -2.08 -14.84 -10.50
CA ALA A 103 -2.84 -16.08 -10.70
C ALA A 103 -4.34 -15.81 -10.97
N ASP A 104 -4.95 -14.87 -10.25
CA ASP A 104 -6.36 -14.50 -10.40
C ASP A 104 -6.58 -13.05 -9.91
N PRO A 105 -6.45 -12.05 -10.81
CA PRO A 105 -6.62 -10.64 -10.47
C PRO A 105 -8.01 -10.34 -9.90
N ASP A 106 -9.05 -10.95 -10.47
CA ASP A 106 -10.43 -10.68 -10.08
C ASP A 106 -10.72 -11.22 -8.68
N ALA A 107 -10.28 -12.45 -8.37
CA ALA A 107 -10.41 -13.00 -7.03
C ALA A 107 -9.59 -12.20 -6.01
N TRP A 108 -8.41 -11.72 -6.39
CA TRP A 108 -7.60 -10.87 -5.53
C TRP A 108 -8.32 -9.55 -5.21
N MET A 109 -8.83 -8.84 -6.23
CA MET A 109 -9.56 -7.57 -6.06
C MET A 109 -10.82 -7.74 -5.19
N ARG A 110 -11.62 -8.79 -5.43
CA ARG A 110 -12.77 -9.10 -4.56
C ARG A 110 -12.34 -9.32 -3.12
N GLY A 111 -11.28 -10.10 -2.88
CA GLY A 111 -10.75 -10.33 -1.54
C GLY A 111 -10.23 -9.05 -0.87
N TYR A 112 -9.55 -8.19 -1.63
CA TYR A 112 -9.03 -6.91 -1.17
C TYR A 112 -10.17 -5.98 -0.71
N PHE A 113 -11.16 -5.72 -1.57
CA PHE A 113 -12.27 -4.83 -1.22
C PHE A 113 -13.14 -5.37 -0.09
N ARG A 114 -13.34 -6.69 -0.01
CA ARG A 114 -14.06 -7.30 1.13
C ARG A 114 -13.34 -6.99 2.44
N ARG A 115 -12.01 -7.18 2.52
CA ARG A 115 -11.22 -6.83 3.72
C ARG A 115 -11.29 -5.34 4.04
N MET A 116 -11.20 -4.49 3.03
CA MET A 116 -11.31 -3.03 3.19
C MET A 116 -12.68 -2.65 3.76
N LEU A 117 -13.77 -3.22 3.23
CA LEU A 117 -15.13 -2.94 3.70
C LEU A 117 -15.36 -3.43 5.13
N SER A 118 -14.90 -4.62 5.49
CA SER A 118 -15.00 -5.12 6.86
C SER A 118 -14.19 -4.24 7.84
N GLY A 119 -12.99 -3.82 7.45
CA GLY A 119 -12.18 -2.89 8.25
C GLY A 119 -12.84 -1.51 8.42
N TYR A 120 -13.40 -0.97 7.32
CA TYR A 120 -14.12 0.30 7.36
C TYR A 120 -15.39 0.20 8.24
N ALA A 121 -16.10 -0.93 8.20
CA ALA A 121 -17.24 -1.19 9.06
C ALA A 121 -16.85 -1.23 10.55
N ALA A 122 -15.72 -1.84 10.88
CA ALA A 122 -15.22 -1.89 12.25
C ALA A 122 -14.87 -0.50 12.81
N THR A 123 -14.36 0.40 11.96
CA THR A 123 -13.94 1.74 12.38
C THR A 123 -15.06 2.78 12.33
N HIS A 124 -15.96 2.69 11.34
CA HIS A 124 -16.94 3.74 11.01
C HIS A 124 -18.40 3.26 11.04
N GLY A 125 -18.64 1.98 11.31
CA GLY A 125 -19.97 1.37 11.35
C GLY A 125 -20.43 0.79 10.01
N VAL A 126 -21.37 -0.16 10.09
CA VAL A 126 -21.87 -0.95 8.95
C VAL A 126 -22.56 -0.09 7.89
N GLU A 127 -23.31 0.95 8.29
CA GLU A 127 -24.02 1.82 7.32
C GLU A 127 -23.05 2.66 6.48
N ALA A 128 -22.00 3.19 7.12
CA ALA A 128 -20.94 3.93 6.43
C ALA A 128 -20.19 3.02 5.45
N ALA A 129 -19.87 1.79 5.87
CA ALA A 129 -19.25 0.79 5.01
C ALA A 129 -20.15 0.38 3.84
N ARG A 130 -21.46 0.22 4.06
CA ARG A 130 -22.43 -0.07 3.00
C ARG A 130 -22.50 1.06 1.97
N THR A 131 -22.49 2.31 2.43
CA THR A 131 -22.46 3.48 1.55
C THR A 131 -21.17 3.52 0.72
N PHE A 132 -20.03 3.23 1.35
CA PHE A 132 -18.75 3.13 0.64
C PHE A 132 -18.75 1.99 -0.38
N GLY A 133 -19.21 0.79 0.00
CA GLY A 133 -19.35 -0.36 -0.89
C GLY A 133 -20.25 -0.08 -2.09
N GLY A 134 -21.34 0.68 -1.91
CA GLY A 134 -22.19 1.13 -3.01
C GLY A 134 -21.44 1.96 -4.07
N LYS A 135 -20.42 2.72 -3.67
CA LYS A 135 -19.56 3.47 -4.61
C LYS A 135 -18.67 2.53 -5.43
N LEU A 136 -18.11 1.50 -4.80
CA LEU A 136 -17.30 0.47 -5.47
C LEU A 136 -18.14 -0.36 -6.46
N VAL A 137 -19.41 -0.62 -6.15
CA VAL A 137 -20.34 -1.26 -7.09
C VAL A 137 -20.64 -0.35 -8.27
N ALA A 138 -20.84 0.95 -8.03
CA ALA A 138 -21.12 1.92 -9.09
C ALA A 138 -19.94 2.13 -10.06
N SER A 139 -18.70 2.02 -9.58
CA SER A 139 -17.49 2.08 -10.42
C SER A 139 -17.18 0.77 -11.15
N GLY A 140 -17.87 -0.33 -10.82
CA GLY A 140 -17.64 -1.66 -11.39
C GLY A 140 -16.48 -2.42 -10.75
N ASP A 141 -15.93 -1.91 -9.65
CA ASP A 141 -14.82 -2.53 -8.92
C ASP A 141 -15.24 -3.73 -8.06
N LEU A 142 -16.53 -3.84 -7.76
CA LEU A 142 -17.08 -4.88 -6.88
C LEU A 142 -18.53 -5.24 -7.22
N ALA A 143 -18.94 -6.49 -7.02
CA ALA A 143 -20.35 -6.87 -7.15
C ALA A 143 -21.14 -6.55 -5.87
N ALA A 144 -22.45 -6.29 -6.00
CA ALA A 144 -23.30 -6.00 -4.84
C ALA A 144 -23.32 -7.17 -3.82
N GLU A 145 -23.26 -8.40 -4.31
CA GLU A 145 -23.17 -9.61 -3.49
C GLU A 145 -21.88 -9.68 -2.64
N ASP A 146 -20.77 -9.13 -3.14
CA ASP A 146 -19.51 -9.08 -2.40
C ASP A 146 -19.59 -8.07 -1.24
N VAL A 147 -20.31 -6.96 -1.43
CA VAL A 147 -20.56 -5.97 -0.37
C VAL A 147 -21.38 -6.59 0.75
N THR A 148 -22.45 -7.31 0.39
CA THR A 148 -23.28 -8.03 1.38
C THR A 148 -22.44 -9.06 2.12
N ALA A 149 -21.70 -9.92 1.40
CA ALA A 149 -20.85 -10.94 2.02
C ALA A 149 -19.77 -10.36 2.94
N ALA A 150 -19.24 -9.16 2.64
CA ALA A 150 -18.23 -8.50 3.49
C ALA A 150 -18.78 -7.94 4.80
N LEU A 151 -20.07 -7.62 4.83
CA LEU A 151 -20.75 -6.96 5.95
C LEU A 151 -21.65 -7.91 6.75
N ASP A 152 -21.95 -9.08 6.21
CA ASP A 152 -22.70 -10.12 6.90
C ASP A 152 -21.96 -10.56 8.19
N GLY A 153 -22.69 -10.56 9.31
CA GLY A 153 -22.15 -10.91 10.64
C GLY A 153 -21.43 -9.78 11.38
N GLN A 154 -21.34 -8.57 10.82
CA GLN A 154 -20.84 -7.39 11.55
C GLN A 154 -21.94 -6.84 12.49
N PRO A 155 -21.59 -6.42 13.72
CA PRO A 155 -22.56 -5.82 14.63
C PRO A 155 -23.11 -4.52 14.03
N THR A 156 -24.44 -4.42 13.94
CA THR A 156 -25.12 -3.15 13.64
C THR A 156 -25.00 -2.27 14.88
N GLY A 157 -23.95 -1.44 14.92
CA GLY A 157 -23.80 -0.39 15.92
C GLY A 157 -24.93 0.62 15.86
#